data_AF-A0A963R3I7-F1
#
_entry.id   AF-A0A963R3I7-F1
#
_cell.length_a   1.000
_cell.length_b   1.000
_cell.length_c   1.000
_cell.angle_alpha   90.00
_cell.angle_beta   90.00
_cell.angle_gamma   90.00
#
_symmetry.space_group_name_H-M   'P 1'
#
loop_
_entity.id
_entity.type
_entity.pdbx_description
1 polymer ?
#
loop_
_entity_poly.entity_id
_entity_poly.type
_entity_poly.pdbx_seq_one_letter_code
_entity_poly.pdbx_strand_id
1 'polypeptide(L)'
;VARWLLEDFADPRLRRSERIDLIAGVLGNGGTADYGFAWLKQNIGDLLGGSSGIFLANRLPRMLAGFCSSDKADAIEALLRPRLQGKTGALALERTIEQVRSCATLRQARGAEFTAALAKAR
;
A
#
# COMPACT_ATOMS: atom_id res chain seq x y z
N VAL A 1 -9.04 -13.88 0.81
CA VAL A 1 -8.77 -13.90 -0.65
C VAL A 1 -7.30 -13.50 -0.84
N ALA A 2 -6.56 -14.14 -1.75
CA ALA A 2 -5.13 -13.92 -2.04
C ALA A 2 -4.06 -14.38 -1.02
N ARG A 3 -4.42 -15.14 0.03
CA ARG A 3 -3.44 -15.70 0.98
C ARG A 3 -2.37 -16.56 0.30
N TRP A 4 -2.83 -17.50 -0.53
CA TRP A 4 -1.96 -18.40 -1.28
C TRP A 4 -0.92 -17.66 -2.14
N LEU A 5 -1.26 -16.46 -2.64
CA LEU A 5 -0.37 -15.70 -3.51
C LEU A 5 0.83 -15.11 -2.77
N LEU A 6 0.67 -14.76 -1.49
CA LEU A 6 1.74 -14.15 -0.68
C LEU A 6 2.43 -15.15 0.24
N GLU A 7 1.76 -16.24 0.62
CA GLU A 7 2.28 -17.23 1.56
C GLU A 7 2.78 -18.51 0.88
N ASP A 8 2.07 -19.01 -0.14
CA ASP A 8 2.32 -20.35 -0.70
C ASP A 8 2.97 -20.31 -2.10
N PHE A 9 2.78 -19.22 -2.84
CA PHE A 9 3.21 -19.13 -4.24
C PHE A 9 4.70 -18.84 -4.39
N ALA A 10 5.48 -19.89 -4.62
CA ALA A 10 6.93 -19.85 -4.76
C ALA A 10 7.42 -20.46 -6.08
N ASP A 11 7.01 -19.91 -7.23
CA ASP A 11 7.53 -20.34 -8.53
C ASP A 11 8.98 -19.82 -8.73
N PRO A 12 9.98 -20.71 -8.88
CA PRO A 12 11.38 -20.30 -9.06
C PRO A 12 11.63 -19.54 -10.38
N ARG A 13 10.72 -19.65 -11.36
CA ARG A 13 10.80 -18.94 -12.63
C ARG A 13 10.47 -17.46 -12.51
N LEU A 14 9.76 -17.06 -11.46
CA LEU A 14 9.44 -15.65 -11.24
C LEU A 14 10.69 -14.85 -10.89
N ARG A 15 10.84 -13.73 -11.58
CA ARG A 15 11.80 -12.69 -11.24
C ARG A 15 11.34 -11.99 -9.97
N ARG A 16 12.29 -11.40 -9.24
CA ARG A 16 11.98 -10.63 -8.03
C ARG A 16 11.07 -9.43 -8.33
N SER A 17 11.23 -8.79 -9.50
CA SER A 17 10.34 -7.70 -9.93
C SER A 17 8.90 -8.16 -10.13
N GLU A 18 8.69 -9.34 -10.71
CA GLU A 18 7.36 -9.91 -10.92
C GLU A 18 6.70 -10.26 -9.59
N ARG A 19 7.46 -10.80 -8.62
CA ARG A 19 6.97 -10.98 -7.24
C ARG A 19 6.54 -9.67 -6.59
N ILE A 20 7.28 -8.58 -6.81
CA ILE A 20 6.91 -7.25 -6.31
C ILE A 20 5.60 -6.77 -6.96
N ASP A 21 5.40 -7.03 -8.26
CA ASP A 21 4.17 -6.65 -8.95
C ASP A 21 2.95 -7.45 -8.44
N LEU A 22 3.13 -8.72 -8.06
CA LEU A 22 2.09 -9.50 -7.39
C LEU A 22 1.72 -8.92 -6.02
N ILE A 23 2.71 -8.53 -5.21
CA ILE A 23 2.48 -7.84 -3.93
C ILE A 23 1.73 -6.53 -4.16
N ALA A 24 2.11 -5.75 -5.18
CA ALA A 24 1.43 -4.52 -5.55
C ALA A 24 -0.03 -4.76 -5.92
N GLY A 25 -0.33 -5.84 -6.65
CA GLY A 25 -1.70 -6.25 -6.98
C GLY A 25 -2.54 -6.55 -5.75
N VAL A 26 -1.98 -7.25 -4.74
CA VAL A 26 -2.69 -7.53 -3.49
C VAL A 26 -2.94 -6.25 -2.68
N LEU A 27 -1.94 -5.35 -2.62
CA LEU A 27 -2.05 -4.07 -1.91
C LEU A 27 -3.02 -3.09 -2.58
N GLY A 28 -3.08 -3.09 -3.91
CA GLY A 28 -3.89 -2.16 -4.69
C GLY A 28 -5.37 -2.55 -4.84
N ASN A 29 -5.76 -3.76 -4.47
CA ASN A 29 -7.14 -4.25 -4.61
C ASN A 29 -7.92 -4.08 -3.30
N GLY A 30 -9.06 -3.37 -3.33
CA GLY A 30 -9.87 -3.09 -2.15
C GLY A 30 -10.35 -4.33 -1.38
N GLY A 31 -10.49 -5.49 -2.04
CA GLY A 31 -10.85 -6.75 -1.39
C GLY A 31 -9.71 -7.47 -0.68
N THR A 32 -8.45 -7.06 -0.91
CA THR A 32 -7.25 -7.73 -0.36
C THR A 32 -6.24 -6.77 0.28
N ALA A 33 -6.40 -5.46 0.13
CA ALA A 33 -5.45 -4.45 0.57
C ALA A 33 -5.12 -4.57 2.07
N ASP A 34 -6.12 -4.80 2.92
CA ASP A 34 -5.92 -4.95 4.37
C ASP A 34 -5.07 -6.17 4.73
N TYR A 35 -5.33 -7.30 4.09
CA TYR A 35 -4.52 -8.51 4.23
C TYR A 35 -3.10 -8.28 3.69
N GLY A 36 -2.98 -7.70 2.49
CA GLY A 36 -1.68 -7.38 1.89
C GLY A 36 -0.85 -6.45 2.76
N PHE A 37 -1.46 -5.46 3.40
CA PHE A 37 -0.77 -4.55 4.31
C PHE A 37 -0.36 -5.24 5.62
N ALA A 38 -1.20 -6.14 6.16
CA ALA A 38 -0.82 -6.95 7.31
C ALA A 38 0.38 -7.85 7.01
N TRP A 39 0.37 -8.52 5.86
CA TRP A 39 1.50 -9.32 5.38
C TRP A 39 2.75 -8.47 5.14
N LEU A 40 2.60 -7.29 4.52
CA LEU A 40 3.71 -6.36 4.28
C LEU A 40 4.42 -5.99 5.59
N LYS A 41 3.68 -5.66 6.65
CA LYS A 41 4.28 -5.31 7.96
C LYS A 41 5.22 -6.39 8.49
N GLN A 42 4.89 -7.66 8.26
CA GLN A 42 5.66 -8.81 8.73
C GLN A 42 6.90 -9.07 7.85
N ASN A 43 6.83 -8.77 6.56
CA ASN A 43 7.83 -9.16 5.56
C ASN A 43 8.70 -8.00 5.04
N ILE A 44 8.43 -6.76 5.47
CA ILE A 44 9.10 -5.57 4.91
C ILE A 44 10.62 -5.54 5.10
N GLY A 45 11.14 -6.17 6.15
CA GLY A 45 12.58 -6.27 6.40
C GLY A 45 13.29 -6.98 5.25
N ASP A 46 12.82 -8.18 4.92
CA ASP A 46 13.38 -9.02 3.85
C ASP A 46 13.23 -8.36 2.48
N LEU A 47 12.08 -7.74 2.26
CA LEU A 47 11.77 -7.05 1.01
C LEU A 47 12.70 -5.84 0.77
N LEU A 48 13.06 -5.10 1.81
CA LEU A 48 13.97 -3.94 1.69
C LEU A 48 15.46 -4.31 1.80
N GLY A 49 15.80 -5.46 2.39
CA GLY A 49 17.18 -5.90 2.60
C GLY A 49 17.89 -6.47 1.36
N GLY A 50 17.14 -6.88 0.32
CA GLY A 50 17.73 -7.45 -0.89
C GLY A 50 18.34 -6.42 -1.86
N SER A 51 19.12 -6.89 -2.84
CA SER A 51 19.72 -6.07 -3.92
C SER A 51 18.73 -5.22 -4.74
N SER A 52 17.44 -5.51 -4.68
CA SER A 52 16.37 -4.74 -5.33
C SER A 52 15.61 -3.82 -4.36
N GLY A 53 16.01 -3.77 -3.09
CA GLY A 53 15.33 -3.07 -2.01
C GLY A 53 15.22 -1.56 -2.25
N ILE A 54 16.17 -0.95 -2.97
CA ILE A 54 16.10 0.46 -3.34
C ILE A 54 14.96 0.76 -4.34
N PHE A 55 14.71 -0.13 -5.30
CA PHE A 55 13.61 0.02 -6.26
C PHE A 55 12.27 -0.17 -5.57
N LEU A 56 12.18 -1.13 -4.65
CA LEU A 56 10.99 -1.33 -3.83
C LEU A 56 10.75 -0.14 -2.91
N ALA A 57 11.77 0.35 -2.21
CA ALA A 57 11.67 1.53 -1.33
C ALA A 57 11.09 2.76 -2.04
N ASN A 58 11.40 2.93 -3.33
CA ASN A 58 10.85 4.01 -4.15
C ASN A 58 9.42 3.77 -4.65
N ARG A 59 9.03 2.52 -4.89
CA ARG A 59 7.69 2.18 -5.41
C ARG A 59 6.67 1.97 -4.30
N LEU A 60 7.10 1.45 -3.16
CA LEU A 60 6.26 0.98 -2.08
C LEU A 60 5.27 2.04 -1.57
N PRO A 61 5.66 3.31 -1.35
CA PRO A 61 4.69 4.33 -0.95
C PRO A 61 3.48 4.40 -1.89
N ARG A 62 3.71 4.45 -3.21
CA ARG A 62 2.62 4.56 -4.19
C ARG A 62 1.68 3.35 -4.20
N MET A 63 2.18 2.16 -3.82
CA MET A 63 1.34 0.96 -3.71
C MET A 63 0.31 1.09 -2.58
N LEU A 64 0.55 1.96 -1.61
CA LEU A 64 -0.30 2.19 -0.44
C LEU A 64 -1.21 3.41 -0.62
N ALA A 65 -1.10 4.13 -1.74
CA ALA A 65 -1.87 5.35 -1.99
C ALA A 65 -3.39 5.10 -2.16
N GLY A 66 -3.80 3.85 -2.37
CA GLY A 66 -5.21 3.45 -2.49
C GLY A 66 -5.97 3.38 -1.16
N PHE A 67 -5.28 3.46 -0.01
CA PHE A 67 -5.97 3.54 1.28
C PHE A 67 -6.69 4.89 1.45
N CYS A 68 -7.79 4.90 2.22
CA CYS A 68 -8.62 6.08 2.44
C CYS A 68 -9.13 6.12 3.89
N SER A 69 -8.20 6.09 4.85
CA SER A 69 -8.45 6.04 6.29
C SER A 69 -7.31 6.70 7.06
N SER A 70 -7.64 7.49 8.09
CA SER A 70 -6.65 8.13 8.97
C SER A 70 -5.78 7.10 9.69
N ASP A 71 -6.38 6.06 10.29
CA ASP A 71 -5.66 4.98 10.97
C ASP A 71 -4.66 4.26 10.05
N LYS A 72 -5.01 4.12 8.76
CA LYS A 72 -4.09 3.55 7.76
C LYS A 72 -2.94 4.48 7.46
N ALA A 73 -3.18 5.80 7.35
CA ALA A 73 -2.10 6.76 7.18
C ALA A 73 -1.11 6.69 8.35
N ASP A 74 -1.60 6.62 9.58
CA ASP A 74 -0.75 6.54 10.78
C ASP A 74 0.03 5.22 10.83
N ALA A 75 -0.59 4.10 10.44
CA ALA A 75 0.09 2.82 10.34
C ALA A 75 1.18 2.81 9.24
N ILE A 76 0.93 3.45 8.09
CA ILE A 76 1.91 3.61 7.01
C ILE A 76 3.08 4.47 7.48
N GLU A 77 2.80 5.58 8.16
CA GLU A 77 3.78 6.49 8.73
C GLU A 77 4.71 5.76 9.71
N ALA A 78 4.15 5.08 10.71
CA ALA A 78 4.90 4.34 11.71
C ALA A 78 5.76 3.22 11.10
N LEU A 79 5.25 2.55 10.05
CA LEU A 79 5.98 1.49 9.37
C LEU A 79 7.13 2.03 8.52
N LEU A 80 6.86 3.02 7.66
CA LEU A 80 7.77 3.35 6.56
C LEU A 80 8.68 4.54 6.85
N ARG A 81 8.27 5.49 7.68
CA ARG A 81 9.07 6.71 7.90
C ARG A 81 10.47 6.39 8.46
N PRO A 82 10.63 5.53 9.48
CA PRO A 82 11.97 5.14 9.94
C PRO A 82 12.79 4.37 8.89
N ARG A 83 12.12 3.65 7.99
CA ARG A 83 12.76 2.78 6.98
C ARG A 83 13.20 3.56 5.74
N LEU A 84 12.55 4.68 5.44
CA LEU A 84 12.78 5.50 4.25
C LEU A 84 13.47 6.83 4.55
N GLN A 85 13.71 7.17 5.83
CA GLN A 85 14.43 8.39 6.20
C GLN A 85 15.79 8.48 5.50
N GLY A 86 16.06 9.63 4.87
CA GLY A 86 17.29 9.86 4.10
C GLY A 86 17.40 9.06 2.79
N LYS A 87 16.38 8.30 2.40
CA LYS A 87 16.34 7.53 1.15
C LYS A 87 15.50 8.26 0.09
N THR A 88 15.70 7.90 -1.18
CA THR A 88 14.98 8.46 -2.34
C THR A 88 13.46 8.29 -2.26
N GLY A 89 12.97 7.34 -1.46
CA GLY A 89 11.54 7.10 -1.23
C GLY A 89 10.88 8.02 -0.19
N ALA A 90 11.63 8.84 0.55
CA ALA A 90 11.09 9.65 1.65
C ALA A 90 10.00 10.64 1.20
N LEU A 91 10.26 11.41 0.13
CA LEU A 91 9.28 12.37 -0.39
C LEU A 91 8.02 11.67 -0.91
N ALA A 92 8.18 10.52 -1.57
CA ALA A 92 7.06 9.73 -2.05
C ALA A 92 6.21 9.19 -0.89
N LEU A 93 6.84 8.84 0.24
CA LEU A 93 6.14 8.46 1.46
C LEU A 93 5.29 9.59 2.02
N GLU A 94 5.87 10.78 2.22
CA GLU A 94 5.12 11.90 2.80
C GLU A 94 3.91 12.29 1.92
N ARG A 95 4.08 12.33 0.60
CA ARG A 95 2.97 12.54 -0.34
C ARG A 95 1.89 11.46 -0.26
N THR A 96 2.30 10.20 -0.06
CA THR A 96 1.35 9.09 0.09
C THR A 96 0.54 9.24 1.39
N ILE A 97 1.21 9.55 2.50
CA ILE A 97 0.55 9.76 3.81
C ILE A 97 -0.46 10.90 3.70
N GLU A 98 -0.06 12.02 3.09
CA GLU A 98 -0.93 13.17 2.83
C GLU A 98 -2.14 12.79 1.96
N GLN A 99 -1.91 12.03 0.88
CA GLN A 99 -2.99 11.56 -0.01
C GLN A 99 -4.00 10.68 0.73
N VAL A 100 -3.53 9.70 1.52
CA VAL A 100 -4.41 8.81 2.29
C VAL A 100 -5.23 9.58 3.32
N ARG A 101 -4.62 10.53 4.04
CA ARG A 101 -5.33 11.42 4.98
C ARG A 101 -6.34 12.30 4.28
N SER A 102 -5.96 12.91 3.15
CA SER A 102 -6.84 13.76 2.35
C SER A 102 -8.07 13.00 1.83
N CYS A 103 -7.86 11.75 1.38
CA CYS A 103 -8.96 10.88 0.99
C CYS A 103 -9.91 10.61 2.17
N ALA A 104 -9.37 10.29 3.35
CA ALA A 104 -10.17 10.05 4.55
C ALA A 104 -11.03 11.29 4.92
N THR A 105 -10.42 12.48 4.92
CA THR A 105 -11.12 13.75 5.18
C THR A 105 -12.23 14.00 4.15
N LEU A 106 -11.94 13.81 2.86
CA LEU A 106 -12.94 13.99 1.80
C LEU A 106 -14.11 13.00 1.95
N ARG A 107 -13.79 11.73 2.25
CA ARG A 107 -14.81 10.69 2.49
C ARG A 107 -15.68 11.01 3.69
N GLN A 108 -15.10 11.51 4.79
CA GLN A 108 -15.85 11.92 5.96
C GLN A 108 -16.77 13.12 5.66
N ALA A 109 -16.26 14.12 4.95
CA ALA A 109 -17.00 15.35 4.68
C ALA A 109 -18.13 15.17 3.63
N ARG A 110 -17.90 14.34 2.60
CA ARG A 110 -18.76 14.30 1.40
C ARG A 110 -19.19 12.88 0.98
N GLY A 111 -18.74 11.83 1.66
CA GLY A 111 -18.98 10.45 1.23
C GLY A 111 -20.45 10.04 1.21
N ALA A 112 -21.24 10.50 2.18
CA ALA A 112 -22.68 10.23 2.22
C ALA A 112 -23.43 10.90 1.06
N GLU A 113 -23.11 12.17 0.78
CA GLU A 113 -23.68 12.91 -0.36
C GLU A 113 -23.34 12.23 -1.68
N PHE A 114 -22.07 11.87 -1.88
CA PHE A 114 -21.61 11.18 -3.08
C PHE A 114 -22.33 9.84 -3.30
N THR A 115 -22.48 9.05 -2.23
CA THR A 115 -23.19 7.76 -2.28
C THR A 115 -24.67 7.96 -2.65
N ALA A 116 -25.33 8.96 -2.05
CA ALA A 116 -26.72 9.27 -2.33
C ALA A 116 -26.92 9.76 -3.78
N ALA A 117 -25.99 10.54 -4.32
CA ALA A 117 -26.02 10.99 -5.71
C ALA A 117 -25.87 9.81 -6.68
N LEU A 118 -24.92 8.89 -6.42
CA LEU A 118 -24.74 7.69 -7.25
C LEU A 118 -25.97 6.77 -7.21
N ALA A 119 -26.60 6.60 -6.06
CA ALA A 119 -27.80 5.78 -5.93
C ALA A 119 -28.98 6.31 -6.75
N LYS A 120 -29.06 7.63 -6.98
CA LYS A 120 -30.08 8.28 -7.82
C LYS A 120 -29.77 8.24 -9.32
N ALA A 121 -28.50 8.08 -9.69
CA ALA A 121 -28.04 8.05 -11.08
C ALA A 121 -28.11 6.64 -11.71
N ARG A 122 -28.47 5.63 -10.91
CA ARG A 122 -28.63 4.24 -11.32
C ARG A 122 -30.08 3.93 -11.62
#